data_AF-A0A2T3JGL6-F1
#
_entry.id   AF-A0A2T3JGL6-F1
#
_cell.length_a   1.000
_cell.length_b   1.000
_cell.length_c   1.000
_cell.angle_alpha   90.00
_cell.angle_beta   90.00
_cell.angle_gamma   90.00
#
_symmetry.space_group_name_H-M   'P 1'
#
loop_
_entity.id
_entity.type
_entity.pdbx_description
1 polymer ?
#
loop_
_entity_poly.entity_id
_entity_poly.type
_entity_poly.pdbx_seq_one_letter_code
_entity_poly.pdbx_strand_id
1 'polypeptide(L)'
;MVVIQKNLLPQVIHTIKTKDSKGISLAMYMMFVFGVFCWLVYGVMSKDIPLIIGNGVTLFLATIVLFLKMKGSNREIIKSSV
;
A
#
# COMPACT_ATOMS: atom_id res chain seq x y z
N MET A 1 -4.15 -10.91 29.49
CA MET A 1 -4.92 -10.74 28.24
C MET A 1 -6.04 -9.72 28.48
N VAL A 2 -5.77 -8.39 28.45
CA VAL A 2 -6.73 -7.24 28.37
C VAL A 2 -5.99 -5.89 28.19
N VAL A 3 -4.69 -5.79 28.49
CA VAL A 3 -3.95 -4.50 28.48
C VAL A 3 -3.80 -3.86 27.08
N ILE A 4 -3.91 -4.64 25.99
CA ILE A 4 -3.76 -4.14 24.61
C ILE A 4 -4.92 -3.25 24.12
N GLN A 5 -6.13 -3.34 24.70
CA GLN A 5 -7.26 -2.54 24.19
C GLN A 5 -7.19 -1.05 24.59
N LYS A 6 -6.58 -0.71 25.73
CA LYS A 6 -6.56 0.67 26.25
C LYS A 6 -5.58 1.59 25.51
N ASN A 7 -4.45 1.06 25.03
CA ASN A 7 -3.49 1.86 24.24
C ASN A 7 -3.89 1.99 22.77
N LEU A 8 -4.70 1.08 22.23
CA LEU A 8 -5.16 1.16 20.85
C LEU A 8 -6.13 2.31 20.62
N LEU A 9 -6.97 2.65 21.61
CA LEU A 9 -7.95 3.73 21.48
C LEU A 9 -7.31 5.11 21.21
N PRO A 10 -6.38 5.63 22.02
CA PRO A 10 -5.72 6.90 21.71
C PRO A 10 -4.86 6.80 20.45
N GLN A 11 -4.26 5.64 20.17
CA GLN A 11 -3.42 5.42 18.99
C GLN A 11 -4.24 5.44 17.68
N VAL A 12 -5.45 4.86 17.69
CA VAL A 12 -6.43 4.89 16.59
C VAL A 12 -7.01 6.29 16.42
N ILE A 13 -7.38 6.95 17.52
CA ILE A 13 -7.89 8.33 17.47
C ILE A 13 -6.82 9.29 16.95
N HIS A 14 -5.55 9.15 17.37
CA HIS A 14 -4.45 9.95 16.82
C HIS A 14 -4.26 9.71 15.33
N THR A 15 -4.26 8.45 14.89
CA THR A 15 -4.10 8.06 13.47
C THR A 15 -5.22 8.61 12.60
N ILE A 16 -6.46 8.64 13.10
CA ILE A 16 -7.60 9.19 12.37
C ILE A 16 -7.60 10.73 12.41
N LYS A 17 -7.12 11.35 13.50
CA LYS A 17 -7.18 12.79 13.73
C LYS A 17 -6.07 13.57 13.05
N THR A 18 -4.88 12.98 12.83
CA THR A 18 -3.82 13.66 12.07
C THR A 18 -4.21 13.92 10.63
N LYS A 19 -5.18 13.17 10.05
CA LYS A 19 -5.78 13.43 8.72
C LYS A 19 -4.75 13.91 7.67
N ASP A 20 -3.51 13.45 7.78
CA ASP A 20 -2.43 13.88 6.91
C ASP A 20 -2.39 12.94 5.71
N SER A 21 -3.56 12.82 5.09
CA SER A 21 -3.79 12.07 3.86
C SER A 21 -3.24 12.80 2.63
N LYS A 22 -2.56 13.94 2.83
CA LYS A 22 -1.69 14.56 1.81
C LYS A 22 -0.39 13.79 1.61
N GLY A 23 -0.01 12.94 2.57
CA GLY A 23 1.31 12.30 2.64
C GLY A 23 1.35 10.78 2.47
N ILE A 24 0.26 10.10 2.07
CA ILE A 24 0.41 8.71 1.58
C ILE A 24 1.08 8.80 0.20
N SER A 25 2.40 8.95 0.29
CA SER A 25 3.31 9.14 -0.81
C SER A 25 3.15 7.99 -1.79
N LEU A 26 3.36 8.29 -3.07
CA LEU A 26 3.62 7.29 -4.09
C LEU A 26 4.61 6.22 -3.59
N ALA A 27 5.55 6.61 -2.71
CA ALA A 27 6.49 5.72 -2.03
C ALA A 27 5.83 4.57 -1.25
N MET A 28 4.70 4.79 -0.56
CA MET A 28 4.01 3.71 0.16
C MET A 28 3.49 2.65 -0.80
N TYR A 29 2.87 3.08 -1.90
CA TYR A 29 2.39 2.16 -2.93
C TYR A 29 3.54 1.45 -3.64
N MET A 30 4.65 2.15 -3.91
CA MET A 30 5.86 1.54 -4.47
C MET A 30 6.47 0.49 -3.52
N MET A 31 6.59 0.79 -2.22
CA MET A 31 7.05 -0.17 -1.22
C MET A 31 6.12 -1.38 -1.12
N PHE A 32 4.81 -1.18 -1.20
CA PHE A 32 3.83 -2.26 -1.18
C PHE A 32 3.98 -3.18 -2.40
N VAL A 33 4.03 -2.61 -3.62
CA VAL A 33 4.26 -3.39 -4.86
C VAL A 33 5.59 -4.15 -4.78
N PHE A 34 6.65 -3.51 -4.30
CA PHE A 34 7.95 -4.15 -4.12
C PHE A 34 7.90 -5.31 -3.12
N GLY A 35 7.25 -5.13 -1.97
CA GLY A 35 7.08 -6.18 -0.97
C GLY A 35 6.31 -7.39 -1.52
N VAL A 36 5.20 -7.15 -2.22
CA VAL A 36 4.39 -8.22 -2.86
C VAL A 36 5.21 -8.94 -3.95
N PHE A 37 6.04 -8.21 -4.70
CA PHE A 37 6.96 -8.81 -5.68
C PHE A 37 8.00 -9.71 -5.00
N CYS A 38 8.62 -9.28 -3.89
CA CYS A 38 9.53 -10.11 -3.12
C CYS A 38 8.85 -11.38 -2.58
N TRP A 39 7.61 -11.27 -2.09
CA TRP A 39 6.81 -12.42 -1.66
C TRP A 39 6.48 -13.39 -2.79
N LEU A 40 6.22 -12.87 -3.99
CA LEU A 40 6.00 -13.69 -5.17
C LEU A 40 7.27 -14.48 -5.53
N VAL A 41 8.44 -13.83 -5.54
CA VAL A 41 9.74 -14.49 -5.78
C VAL A 41 9.98 -15.58 -4.74
N TYR A 42 9.74 -15.28 -3.46
CA TYR A 42 9.84 -16.26 -2.39
C TYR A 42 8.88 -17.45 -2.58
N GLY A 43 7.64 -17.20 -2.99
CA GLY A 43 6.66 -18.25 -3.30
C GLY A 43 7.10 -19.16 -4.44
N VAL A 44 7.69 -18.58 -5.49
CA VAL A 44 8.27 -19.35 -6.61
C VAL A 44 9.44 -20.22 -6.14
N MET A 45 10.35 -19.67 -5.33
CA MET A 45 11.48 -20.44 -4.77
C MET A 45 11.01 -21.57 -3.85
N SER A 46 9.93 -21.33 -3.09
CA SER A 46 9.35 -22.31 -2.16
C SER A 46 8.37 -23.28 -2.83
N LYS A 47 8.06 -23.10 -4.13
CA LYS A 47 7.03 -23.84 -4.89
C LYS A 47 5.64 -23.82 -4.24
N ASP A 48 5.33 -22.74 -3.51
CA ASP A 48 4.05 -22.57 -2.82
C ASP A 48 3.02 -21.94 -3.76
N ILE A 49 2.23 -22.81 -4.42
CA ILE A 49 1.21 -22.41 -5.40
C ILE A 49 0.18 -21.43 -4.79
N PRO A 50 -0.40 -21.68 -3.59
CA PRO A 50 -1.27 -20.71 -2.92
C PRO A 50 -0.65 -19.32 -2.77
N LEU A 51 0.61 -19.25 -2.35
CA LEU A 51 1.33 -17.99 -2.15
C LEU A 51 1.56 -17.25 -3.47
N ILE A 52 1.91 -17.98 -4.53
CA ILE A 52 2.12 -17.42 -5.87
C ILE A 52 0.82 -16.87 -6.45
N ILE A 53 -0.28 -17.63 -6.38
CA ILE A 53 -1.58 -17.18 -6.93
C ILE A 53 -2.09 -15.97 -6.14
N GLY A 54 -2.05 -16.04 -4.81
CA GLY A 54 -2.52 -14.95 -3.95
C GLY A 54 -1.76 -13.65 -4.20
N ASN A 55 -0.42 -13.69 -4.11
CA ASN A 55 0.40 -12.49 -4.33
C ASN A 55 0.43 -12.04 -5.79
N GLY A 56 0.25 -12.94 -6.76
CA GLY A 56 0.16 -12.60 -8.18
C GLY A 56 -1.05 -11.72 -8.50
N VAL A 57 -2.22 -12.09 -7.98
CA VAL A 57 -3.43 -11.27 -8.09
C VAL A 57 -3.23 -9.93 -7.37
N THR A 58 -2.68 -9.94 -6.15
CA THR A 58 -2.38 -8.70 -5.42
C THR A 58 -1.44 -7.77 -6.19
N LEU A 59 -0.38 -8.30 -6.79
CA LEU A 59 0.59 -7.53 -7.58
C LEU A 59 -0.06 -6.87 -8.79
N PHE A 60 -0.93 -7.61 -9.49
CA PHE A 60 -1.68 -7.09 -10.64
C PHE A 60 -2.57 -5.91 -10.25
N LEU A 61 -3.40 -6.05 -9.21
CA LEU A 61 -4.25 -4.96 -8.74
C LEU A 61 -3.42 -3.77 -8.22
N ALA A 62 -2.35 -4.03 -7.46
CA ALA A 62 -1.51 -2.99 -6.90
C ALA A 62 -0.82 -2.16 -8.00
N THR A 63 -0.40 -2.79 -9.10
CA THR A 63 0.21 -2.11 -10.26
C THR A 63 -0.79 -1.21 -10.97
N ILE A 64 -2.05 -1.65 -11.13
CA ILE A 64 -3.12 -0.82 -11.71
C ILE A 64 -3.37 0.41 -10.85
N VAL A 65 -3.49 0.24 -9.54
CA VAL A 65 -3.70 1.36 -8.60
C VAL A 65 -2.53 2.34 -8.63
N LEU A 66 -1.29 1.84 -8.65
CA LEU A 66 -0.09 2.65 -8.77
C LEU A 66 -0.10 3.46 -10.08
N PHE A 67 -0.42 2.83 -11.21
CA PHE A 67 -0.50 3.50 -12.51
C PHE A 67 -1.57 4.61 -12.53
N LEU A 68 -2.76 4.32 -11.99
CA LEU A 68 -3.83 5.31 -11.87
C LEU A 68 -3.42 6.48 -10.96
N LYS A 69 -2.73 6.21 -9.86
CA LYS A 69 -2.22 7.25 -8.95
C LYS A 69 -1.15 8.10 -9.64
N MET A 70 -0.22 7.50 -10.38
CA MET A 70 0.80 8.25 -11.16
C MET A 70 0.15 9.15 -12.21
N LYS A 71 -0.84 8.63 -12.95
CA LYS A 71 -1.57 9.41 -13.96
C LYS A 71 -2.42 10.54 -13.35
N GLY A 72 -3.06 10.28 -12.20
CA GLY A 72 -3.85 11.28 -11.47
C GLY A 72 -2.99 12.36 -10.81
N SER A 73 -1.87 11.96 -10.20
CA SER A 73 -0.89 12.88 -9.61
C SER A 73 -0.30 13.81 -10.68
N ASN A 74 -0.01 13.30 -11.88
CA ASN A 74 0.47 14.14 -12.97
C ASN A 74 -0.58 15.18 -13.41
N ARG A 75 -1.89 14.89 -13.26
CA ARG A 75 -2.96 15.85 -13.54
C ARG A 75 -3.15 16.89 -12.43
N GLU A 76 -2.92 16.55 -11.16
CA GLU A 76 -2.95 17.54 -10.07
C GLU A 76 -1.77 18.51 -10.15
N ILE A 77 -0.58 18.04 -10.53
CA ILE A 77 0.60 18.90 -10.75
C ILE A 77 0.34 19.89 -11.90
N ILE A 78 -0.20 19.42 -13.04
CA ILE A 78 -0.50 20.30 -14.19
C ILE A 78 -1.58 21.34 -13.85
N LYS A 79 -2.62 20.98 -13.09
CA LYS A 79 -3.71 21.90 -12.72
C LYS A 79 -3.31 22.92 -11.63
N SER A 80 -2.23 22.68 -10.90
CA SER A 80 -1.62 23.66 -9.98
C SER A 80 -0.63 24.60 -10.68
N SER A 81 -0.32 24.35 -11.95
CA SER A 81 0.69 25.08 -12.75
C SER A 81 0.08 25.99 -13.83
N VAL A 82 -1.25 26.06 -13.90
CA VAL A 82 -2.05 26.93 -14.79
C VAL A 82 -2.99 27.73 -13.90
#